data_AF-A0A8T4J8S7-F1
#
_entry.id   AF-A0A8T4J8S7-F1
#
_cell.length_a   1.000
_cell.length_b   1.000
_cell.length_c   1.000
_cell.angle_alpha   90.00
_cell.angle_beta   90.00
_cell.angle_gamma   90.00
#
_symmetry.space_group_name_H-M   'P 1'
#
loop_
_entity.id
_entity.type
_entity.pdbx_description
1 polymer ?
#
loop_
_entity_poly.entity_id
_entity_poly.type
_entity_poly.pdbx_seq_one_letter_code
_entity_poly.pdbx_strand_id
1 'polypeptide(L)'
;VGDGTTTAVVLAGEMLKNAEQLIDKEIHPTIIARGYRMAAEKAQELLDSMAKPVTIKDDATLIKIAHTAMTGKGAEDAKDHLAQLVVKGVKAVAENGIVRRERVKIEKRIGGAVENTSLISGIVLDKERAHSGMPNKVEKAKIALLDSPLEIKNTEIDARISITDPEKLQAFLDMEEAMLKKMVNKVVASGANVLFCQKGIDDLAQHFLAKNGILAARRVKKSDLERLARATSGKIVTNLDDLSTTDLGAAGSVEEIFHGDEGMLYVQDCPDAKAVTLLVRGGTEHVVDEIKRALEDAIGDVVA
;
A
#
# COMPACT_ATOMS: atom_id res chain seq x y z
N VAL A 1 1.44 -4.84 18.08
CA VAL A 1 0.52 -4.00 18.86
C VAL A 1 0.46 -2.64 18.19
N GLY A 2 -0.73 -2.16 17.83
CA GLY A 2 -0.93 -0.86 17.21
C GLY A 2 -1.16 0.24 18.26
N ASP A 3 -1.78 -0.11 19.38
CA ASP A 3 -2.16 0.84 20.42
C ASP A 3 -1.29 0.75 21.71
N GLY A 4 -1.49 1.69 22.63
CA GLY A 4 -0.84 1.71 23.95
C GLY A 4 0.51 2.42 24.02
N THR A 5 0.90 3.16 22.97
CA THR A 5 2.15 3.95 22.93
C THR A 5 2.19 5.00 24.05
N THR A 6 1.09 5.73 24.28
CA THR A 6 0.98 6.69 25.40
C THR A 6 1.06 5.98 26.75
N THR A 7 0.35 4.86 26.91
CA THR A 7 0.38 4.07 28.15
C THR A 7 1.79 3.62 28.51
N ALA A 8 2.57 3.14 27.52
CA ALA A 8 3.95 2.72 27.74
C ALA A 8 4.85 3.87 28.22
N VAL A 9 4.72 5.05 27.62
CA VAL A 9 5.53 6.23 27.99
C VAL A 9 5.13 6.76 29.38
N VAL A 10 3.83 6.86 29.66
CA VAL A 10 3.32 7.31 30.97
C VAL A 10 3.74 6.34 32.07
N LEU A 11 3.61 5.03 31.84
CA LEU A 11 4.03 4.01 32.80
C LEU A 11 5.54 4.08 33.06
N ALA A 12 6.36 4.24 32.01
CA ALA A 12 7.79 4.40 32.17
C ALA A 12 8.16 5.64 33.01
N GLY A 13 7.48 6.78 32.77
CA GLY A 13 7.67 7.99 33.57
C GLY A 13 7.30 7.79 35.04
N GLU A 14 6.16 7.17 35.32
CA GLU A 14 5.72 6.92 36.70
C GLU A 14 6.62 5.90 37.42
N MET A 15 7.14 4.89 36.70
CA MET A 15 8.10 3.93 37.25
C MET A 15 9.42 4.60 37.67
N LEU A 16 9.89 5.59 36.89
CA LEU A 16 11.10 6.37 37.22
C LEU A 16 10.87 7.27 38.43
N LYS A 17 9.74 7.97 38.49
CA LYS A 17 9.35 8.79 39.64
C LYS A 17 9.25 7.97 40.93
N ASN A 18 8.71 6.76 40.85
CA ASN A 18 8.66 5.85 42.00
C ASN A 18 10.06 5.32 42.37
N ALA A 19 10.95 5.12 41.40
CA ALA A 19 12.33 4.71 41.66
C ALA A 19 13.11 5.83 42.37
N GLU A 20 12.88 7.10 42.03
CA GLU A 20 13.49 8.26 42.71
C GLU A 20 13.20 8.25 44.22
N GLN A 21 11.94 8.00 44.62
CA GLN A 21 11.57 7.89 46.03
C GLN A 21 12.29 6.76 46.79
N LEU A 22 12.67 5.69 46.09
CA LEU A 22 13.44 4.58 46.67
C LEU A 22 14.93 4.95 46.79
N ILE A 23 15.45 5.71 45.82
CA ILE A 23 16.81 6.25 45.85
C ILE A 23 16.97 7.26 47.00
N ASP A 24 15.97 8.13 47.22
CA ASP A 24 15.94 9.08 48.35
C ASP A 24 15.98 8.38 49.72
N LYS A 25 15.53 7.12 49.76
CA LYS A 25 15.61 6.24 50.94
C LYS A 25 16.91 5.41 50.98
N GLU A 26 17.92 5.82 50.21
CA GLU A 26 19.24 5.18 50.10
C GLU A 26 19.21 3.74 49.58
N ILE A 27 18.18 3.34 48.83
CA ILE A 27 18.13 2.02 48.19
C ILE A 27 18.98 2.02 46.92
N HIS A 28 19.96 1.12 46.85
CA HIS A 28 20.87 1.03 45.70
C HIS A 28 20.12 0.75 44.38
N PRO A 29 20.38 1.47 43.27
CA PRO A 29 19.67 1.32 41.99
C PRO A 29 19.63 -0.12 41.45
N THR A 30 20.70 -0.89 41.63
CA THR A 30 20.75 -2.32 41.24
C THR A 30 19.66 -3.16 41.91
N ILE A 31 19.30 -2.86 43.17
CA ILE A 31 18.24 -3.56 43.91
C ILE A 31 16.88 -3.19 43.32
N ILE A 32 16.66 -1.91 43.03
CA ILE A 32 15.43 -1.40 42.42
C ILE A 32 15.22 -2.04 41.04
N ALA A 33 16.25 -2.01 40.19
CA ALA A 33 16.21 -2.62 38.86
C ALA A 33 15.92 -4.11 38.91
N ARG A 34 16.51 -4.85 39.87
CA ARG A 34 16.20 -6.27 40.09
C ARG A 34 14.74 -6.46 40.52
N GLY A 35 14.25 -5.65 41.44
CA GLY A 35 12.85 -5.69 41.88
C GLY A 35 11.86 -5.43 40.75
N TYR A 36 12.13 -4.43 39.90
CA TYR A 36 11.30 -4.13 38.73
C TYR A 36 11.31 -5.25 37.70
N ARG A 37 12.44 -5.94 37.47
CA ARG A 37 12.47 -7.12 36.58
C ARG A 37 11.60 -8.25 37.13
N MET A 38 11.72 -8.57 38.41
CA MET A 38 10.89 -9.59 39.06
C MET A 38 9.40 -9.23 39.00
N ALA A 39 9.06 -7.96 39.21
CA ALA A 39 7.69 -7.48 39.11
C ALA A 39 7.15 -7.55 37.68
N ALA A 40 7.97 -7.24 36.67
CA ALA A 40 7.60 -7.31 35.26
C ALA A 40 7.34 -8.75 34.81
N GLU A 41 8.20 -9.71 35.19
CA GLU A 41 7.98 -11.14 34.94
C GLU A 41 6.67 -11.60 35.58
N LYS A 42 6.43 -11.24 36.85
CA LYS A 42 5.19 -11.62 37.52
C LYS A 42 3.95 -10.98 36.90
N ALA A 43 4.06 -9.74 36.43
CA ALA A 43 2.97 -9.05 35.74
C ALA A 43 2.61 -9.76 34.43
N GLN A 44 3.58 -10.24 33.66
CA GLN A 44 3.32 -11.03 32.44
C GLN A 44 2.57 -12.32 32.75
N GLU A 45 3.01 -13.09 33.75
CA GLU A 45 2.29 -14.31 34.16
C GLU A 45 0.83 -14.03 34.56
N LEU A 46 0.60 -12.94 35.29
CA LEU A 46 -0.75 -12.55 35.71
C LEU A 46 -1.60 -12.13 34.50
N LEU A 47 -1.04 -11.33 33.58
CA LEU A 47 -1.73 -10.92 32.35
C LEU A 47 -2.12 -12.13 31.50
N ASP A 48 -1.22 -13.09 31.31
CA ASP A 48 -1.51 -14.33 30.56
C ASP A 48 -2.61 -15.15 31.22
N SER A 49 -2.63 -15.22 32.55
CA SER A 49 -3.68 -15.94 33.30
C SER A 49 -5.05 -15.26 33.24
N MET A 50 -5.07 -13.93 33.06
CA MET A 50 -6.29 -13.13 32.97
C MET A 50 -6.78 -12.98 31.52
N ALA A 51 -5.93 -13.26 30.53
CA ALA A 51 -6.25 -13.14 29.13
C ALA A 51 -7.36 -14.11 28.72
N LYS A 52 -8.27 -13.62 27.86
CA LYS A 52 -9.34 -14.44 27.28
C LYS A 52 -8.98 -14.79 25.85
N PRO A 53 -8.98 -16.07 25.45
CA PRO A 53 -8.69 -16.45 24.07
C PRO A 53 -9.80 -15.95 23.15
N VAL A 54 -9.40 -15.24 22.09
CA VAL A 54 -10.30 -14.75 21.04
C VAL A 54 -9.93 -15.46 19.73
N THR A 55 -10.93 -15.74 18.89
CA THR A 55 -10.72 -16.36 17.59
C THR A 55 -11.18 -15.45 16.46
N ILE A 56 -10.61 -15.62 15.27
CA ILE A 56 -10.96 -14.84 14.06
C ILE A 56 -12.45 -14.98 13.65
N LYS A 57 -13.15 -15.98 14.21
CA LYS A 57 -14.59 -16.19 13.97
C LYS A 57 -15.50 -15.35 14.87
N ASP A 58 -14.96 -14.75 15.94
CA ASP A 58 -15.73 -13.95 16.88
C ASP A 58 -15.79 -12.48 16.45
N ASP A 59 -16.62 -12.22 15.45
CA ASP A 59 -16.78 -10.89 14.87
C ASP A 59 -17.23 -9.86 15.91
N ALA A 60 -18.06 -10.26 16.88
CA ALA A 60 -18.55 -9.36 17.92
C ALA A 60 -17.41 -8.85 18.82
N THR A 61 -16.49 -9.73 19.20
CA THR A 61 -15.32 -9.33 20.01
C THR A 61 -14.31 -8.55 19.18
N LEU A 62 -14.04 -8.94 17.93
CA LEU A 62 -13.13 -8.20 17.05
C LEU A 62 -13.62 -6.77 16.76
N ILE A 63 -14.94 -6.61 16.55
CA ILE A 63 -15.56 -5.29 16.38
C ILE A 63 -15.35 -4.45 17.65
N LYS A 64 -15.55 -5.02 18.85
CA LYS A 64 -15.31 -4.31 20.13
C LYS A 64 -13.85 -3.91 20.32
N ILE A 65 -12.90 -4.74 19.90
CA ILE A 65 -11.47 -4.42 19.93
C ILE A 65 -11.19 -3.23 19.01
N ALA A 66 -11.67 -3.27 17.76
CA ALA A 66 -11.54 -2.17 16.81
C ALA A 66 -12.19 -0.87 17.33
N HIS A 67 -13.36 -0.96 17.96
CA HIS A 67 -14.01 0.19 18.62
C HIS A 67 -13.14 0.82 19.69
N THR A 68 -12.55 -0.01 20.55
CA THR A 68 -11.72 0.45 21.66
C THR A 68 -10.49 1.17 21.11
N ALA A 69 -9.82 0.61 20.11
CA ALA A 69 -8.63 1.18 19.48
C ALA A 69 -8.86 2.55 18.81
N MET A 70 -10.09 2.80 18.32
CA MET A 70 -10.46 4.06 17.64
C MET A 70 -11.07 5.11 18.58
N THR A 71 -11.40 4.75 19.82
CA THR A 71 -12.01 5.69 20.78
C THR A 71 -10.97 6.71 21.25
N GLY A 72 -11.33 8.00 21.29
CA GLY A 72 -10.41 9.10 21.65
C GLY A 72 -9.51 9.61 20.53
N LYS A 73 -9.63 9.09 19.29
CA LYS A 73 -8.80 9.46 18.12
C LYS A 73 -9.59 10.18 17.01
N GLY A 74 -10.59 10.98 17.37
CA GLY A 74 -11.37 11.80 16.40
C GLY A 74 -12.24 11.03 15.40
N ALA A 75 -12.16 9.70 15.31
CA ALA A 75 -12.98 8.84 14.47
C ALA A 75 -14.31 8.42 15.14
N GLU A 76 -14.77 9.20 16.11
CA GLU A 76 -15.85 8.82 17.01
C GLU A 76 -17.24 8.80 16.36
N ASP A 77 -17.46 9.65 15.36
CA ASP A 77 -18.80 9.74 14.76
C ASP A 77 -19.09 8.55 13.82
N ALA A 78 -18.07 7.83 13.36
CA ALA A 78 -18.19 6.74 12.39
C ALA A 78 -17.60 5.40 12.86
N LYS A 79 -17.35 5.24 14.18
CA LYS A 79 -16.64 4.07 14.74
C LYS A 79 -17.32 2.74 14.38
N ASP A 80 -18.66 2.68 14.41
CA ASP A 80 -19.40 1.44 14.10
C ASP A 80 -19.13 0.98 12.67
N HIS A 81 -19.22 1.89 11.71
CA HIS A 81 -18.98 1.61 10.29
C HIS A 81 -17.52 1.24 10.05
N LEU A 82 -16.58 2.03 10.58
CA LEU A 82 -15.15 1.81 10.41
C LEU A 82 -14.70 0.48 11.04
N ALA A 83 -15.21 0.13 12.23
CA ALA A 83 -14.87 -1.12 12.91
C ALA A 83 -15.31 -2.33 12.08
N GLN A 84 -16.51 -2.29 11.50
CA GLN A 84 -16.99 -3.34 10.61
C GLN A 84 -16.11 -3.48 9.36
N LEU A 85 -15.66 -2.38 8.76
CA LEU A 85 -14.77 -2.43 7.60
C LEU A 85 -13.39 -2.98 7.95
N VAL A 86 -12.83 -2.62 9.10
CA VAL A 86 -11.54 -3.15 9.59
C VAL A 86 -11.63 -4.67 9.75
N VAL A 87 -12.66 -5.17 10.44
CA VAL A 87 -12.85 -6.61 10.66
C VAL A 87 -13.07 -7.35 9.35
N LYS A 88 -13.89 -6.82 8.44
CA LYS A 88 -14.07 -7.39 7.09
C LYS A 88 -12.76 -7.44 6.31
N GLY A 89 -11.98 -6.35 6.33
CA GLY A 89 -10.70 -6.26 5.65
C GLY A 89 -9.66 -7.24 6.21
N VAL A 90 -9.53 -7.32 7.53
CA VAL A 90 -8.64 -8.26 8.22
C VAL A 90 -9.01 -9.71 7.92
N LYS A 91 -10.31 -10.05 7.96
CA LYS A 91 -10.78 -11.40 7.63
C LYS A 91 -10.54 -11.77 6.16
N ALA A 92 -10.66 -10.81 5.24
CA ALA A 92 -10.39 -11.04 3.82
C ALA A 92 -8.92 -11.38 3.54
N VAL A 93 -7.99 -10.87 4.35
CA VAL A 93 -6.55 -11.11 4.16
C VAL A 93 -5.97 -12.22 5.04
N ALA A 94 -6.78 -12.78 5.96
CA ALA A 94 -6.40 -13.83 6.90
C ALA A 94 -6.18 -15.16 6.19
N GLU A 95 -4.99 -15.76 6.38
CA GLU A 95 -4.63 -17.03 5.76
C GLU A 95 -4.09 -18.00 6.81
N ASN A 96 -4.76 -19.14 7.00
CA ASN A 96 -4.39 -20.15 8.01
C ASN A 96 -4.23 -19.57 9.43
N GLY A 97 -5.01 -18.55 9.78
CA GLY A 97 -4.94 -17.87 11.08
C GLY A 97 -3.84 -16.81 11.19
N ILE A 98 -3.01 -16.62 10.16
CA ILE A 98 -1.97 -15.59 10.13
C ILE A 98 -2.47 -14.41 9.30
N VAL A 99 -2.59 -13.25 9.94
CA VAL A 99 -2.89 -12.00 9.26
C VAL A 99 -1.62 -11.20 9.09
N ARG A 100 -1.33 -10.78 7.85
CA ARG A 100 -0.24 -9.84 7.57
C ARG A 100 -0.81 -8.46 7.35
N ARG A 101 -0.53 -7.52 8.26
CA ARG A 101 -0.98 -6.11 8.18
C ARG A 101 -0.66 -5.46 6.83
N GLU A 102 0.46 -5.83 6.22
CA GLU A 102 0.91 -5.34 4.90
C GLU A 102 -0.10 -5.55 3.76
N ARG A 103 -0.99 -6.55 3.91
CA ARG A 103 -2.02 -6.92 2.94
C ARG A 103 -3.23 -6.00 2.98
N VAL A 104 -3.43 -5.25 4.06
CA VAL A 104 -4.47 -4.22 4.14
C VAL A 104 -3.83 -2.88 3.80
N LYS A 105 -4.10 -2.39 2.59
CA LYS A 105 -3.70 -1.04 2.19
C LYS A 105 -4.73 -0.04 2.71
N ILE A 106 -4.27 1.09 3.22
CA ILE A 106 -5.14 2.22 3.52
C ILE A 106 -4.77 3.34 2.55
N GLU A 107 -5.73 3.73 1.73
CA GLU A 107 -5.61 4.84 0.79
C GLU A 107 -6.50 5.97 1.29
N LYS A 108 -6.00 7.21 1.19
CA LYS A 108 -6.68 8.37 1.79
C LYS A 108 -7.15 9.32 0.71
N ARG A 109 -8.39 9.83 0.82
CA ARG A 109 -8.89 10.88 -0.06
C ARG A 109 -9.74 11.90 0.64
N ILE A 110 -9.46 13.15 0.31
CA ILE A 110 -10.23 14.30 0.74
C ILE A 110 -11.56 14.32 -0.03
N GLY A 111 -12.61 14.76 0.64
CA GLY A 111 -13.95 14.91 0.11
C GLY A 111 -14.91 13.82 0.60
N GLY A 112 -16.19 14.20 0.70
CA GLY A 112 -17.24 13.35 1.25
C GLY A 112 -17.21 13.23 2.78
N ALA A 113 -18.14 12.44 3.31
CA ALA A 113 -18.23 12.12 4.73
C ALA A 113 -17.33 10.92 5.08
N VAL A 114 -16.98 10.79 6.36
CA VAL A 114 -16.22 9.64 6.89
C VAL A 114 -16.96 8.32 6.65
N GLU A 115 -18.29 8.36 6.71
CA GLU A 115 -19.19 7.23 6.44
C GLU A 115 -19.06 6.69 5.01
N ASN A 116 -18.59 7.51 4.06
CA ASN A 116 -18.35 7.07 2.68
C ASN A 116 -17.05 6.26 2.54
N THR A 117 -16.31 6.04 3.63
CA THR A 117 -15.17 5.12 3.66
C THR A 117 -15.64 3.73 3.26
N SER A 118 -14.88 3.06 2.39
CA SER A 118 -15.27 1.77 1.83
C SER A 118 -14.11 0.79 1.80
N LEU A 119 -14.45 -0.50 1.83
CA LEU A 119 -13.51 -1.60 1.63
C LEU A 119 -13.57 -2.04 0.17
N ILE A 120 -12.45 -1.97 -0.51
CA ILE A 120 -12.30 -2.35 -1.91
C ILE A 120 -11.54 -3.68 -1.96
N SER A 121 -12.16 -4.67 -2.60
CA SER A 121 -11.57 -5.98 -2.87
C SER A 121 -10.54 -5.89 -3.99
N GLY A 122 -9.39 -5.30 -3.68
CA GLY A 122 -8.33 -5.01 -4.64
C GLY A 122 -7.38 -3.93 -4.17
N ILE A 123 -6.65 -3.35 -5.12
CA ILE A 123 -5.64 -2.31 -4.88
C ILE A 123 -6.07 -1.01 -5.54
N VAL A 124 -6.14 0.06 -4.74
CA VAL A 124 -6.27 1.43 -5.26
C VAL A 124 -4.91 2.07 -5.33
N LEU A 125 -4.64 2.80 -6.40
CA LEU A 125 -3.42 3.57 -6.60
C LEU A 125 -3.77 5.05 -6.73
N ASP A 126 -3.05 5.88 -5.98
CA ASP A 126 -3.00 7.34 -6.17
C ASP A 126 -2.15 7.68 -7.41
N LYS A 127 -2.68 7.27 -8.57
CA LYS A 127 -2.13 7.49 -9.91
C LYS A 127 -3.26 7.57 -10.92
N GLU A 128 -3.00 8.36 -11.94
CA GLU A 128 -3.79 8.46 -13.16
C GLU A 128 -3.13 7.68 -14.28
N ARG A 129 -3.88 7.42 -15.35
CA ARG A 129 -3.29 6.94 -16.61
C ARG A 129 -2.28 7.95 -17.13
N ALA A 130 -1.21 7.45 -17.73
CA ALA A 130 -0.11 8.30 -18.20
C ALA A 130 -0.53 9.22 -19.35
N HIS A 131 -1.51 8.81 -20.16
CA HIS A 131 -1.96 9.55 -21.34
C HIS A 131 -3.48 9.50 -21.49
N SER A 132 -4.11 10.63 -21.83
CA SER A 132 -5.57 10.77 -21.95
C SER A 132 -6.19 9.88 -23.04
N GLY A 133 -5.44 9.56 -24.08
CA GLY A 133 -5.84 8.61 -25.13
C GLY A 133 -5.85 7.14 -24.72
N MET A 134 -5.41 6.79 -23.51
CA MET A 134 -5.50 5.42 -22.97
C MET A 134 -6.93 5.10 -22.53
N PRO A 135 -7.36 3.84 -22.53
CA PRO A 135 -8.71 3.46 -22.08
C PRO A 135 -8.92 3.84 -20.60
N ASN A 136 -10.12 4.32 -20.26
CA ASN A 136 -10.52 4.59 -18.87
C ASN A 136 -10.70 3.30 -18.07
N LYS A 137 -11.15 2.23 -18.73
CA LYS A 137 -11.49 0.94 -18.14
C LYS A 137 -11.00 -0.20 -19.01
N VAL A 138 -10.39 -1.19 -18.38
CA VAL A 138 -9.93 -2.43 -19.01
C VAL A 138 -10.53 -3.60 -18.26
N GLU A 139 -11.35 -4.40 -18.95
CA GLU A 139 -11.87 -5.67 -18.43
C GLU A 139 -10.90 -6.82 -18.73
N LYS A 140 -10.89 -7.84 -17.87
CA LYS A 140 -9.96 -8.99 -17.94
C LYS A 140 -8.52 -8.50 -18.13
N ALA A 141 -8.09 -7.68 -17.19
CA ALA A 141 -6.79 -7.04 -17.23
C ALA A 141 -5.67 -8.08 -17.09
N LYS A 142 -4.73 -8.04 -18.04
CA LYS A 142 -3.43 -8.70 -18.06
C LYS A 142 -2.37 -7.64 -17.77
N ILE A 143 -1.87 -7.67 -16.55
CA ILE A 143 -1.10 -6.59 -15.94
C ILE A 143 0.39 -6.90 -16.03
N ALA A 144 1.14 -6.06 -16.74
CA ALA A 144 2.59 -6.05 -16.70
C ALA A 144 3.09 -5.15 -15.57
N LEU A 145 4.04 -5.64 -14.77
CA LEU A 145 4.66 -4.90 -13.67
C LEU A 145 6.15 -4.71 -13.96
N LEU A 146 6.56 -3.47 -14.21
CA LEU A 146 7.94 -3.14 -14.58
C LEU A 146 8.60 -2.24 -13.52
N ASP A 147 9.81 -2.57 -13.11
CA ASP A 147 10.62 -1.71 -12.21
C ASP A 147 11.59 -0.77 -12.97
N SER A 148 11.71 -0.97 -14.29
CA SER A 148 12.61 -0.25 -15.18
C SER A 148 11.88 0.84 -15.97
N PRO A 149 12.57 1.92 -16.38
CA PRO A 149 11.92 2.99 -17.13
C PRO A 149 11.67 2.57 -18.58
N LEU A 150 10.59 3.06 -19.17
CA LEU A 150 10.34 2.98 -20.61
C LEU A 150 10.86 4.27 -21.27
N GLU A 151 12.16 4.46 -21.18
CA GLU A 151 12.88 5.65 -21.63
C GLU A 151 14.19 5.20 -22.29
N ILE A 152 14.75 6.06 -23.14
CA ILE A 152 16.05 5.82 -23.76
C ILE A 152 17.11 5.86 -22.66
N LYS A 153 17.84 4.75 -22.49
CA LYS A 153 18.85 4.64 -21.45
C LYS A 153 20.12 5.36 -21.87
N ASN A 154 20.59 6.26 -21.03
CA ASN A 154 21.96 6.74 -21.13
C ASN A 154 22.93 5.59 -20.78
N THR A 155 24.06 5.55 -21.47
CA THR A 155 25.12 4.60 -21.17
C THR A 155 25.78 4.96 -19.83
N GLU A 156 26.23 3.94 -19.07
CA GLU A 156 26.97 4.17 -17.80
C GLU A 156 28.33 4.84 -18.04
N ILE A 157 28.91 4.62 -19.22
CA ILE A 157 30.09 5.33 -19.70
C ILE A 157 29.62 6.62 -20.38
N ASP A 158 30.29 7.74 -20.11
CA ASP A 158 30.05 9.02 -20.78
C ASP A 158 30.23 8.88 -22.30
N ALA A 159 29.12 8.66 -23.01
CA ALA A 159 29.06 8.65 -24.45
C ALA A 159 28.47 9.99 -24.93
N ARG A 160 29.17 10.65 -25.86
CA ARG A 160 28.67 11.86 -26.52
C ARG A 160 28.51 11.59 -28.01
N ILE A 161 27.35 11.95 -28.52
CA ILE A 161 27.07 11.86 -29.94
C ILE A 161 27.53 13.16 -30.58
N SER A 162 28.47 13.06 -31.51
CA SER A 162 28.92 14.20 -32.32
C SER A 162 28.23 14.13 -33.67
N ILE A 163 27.31 15.05 -33.91
CA ILE A 163 26.54 15.11 -35.15
C ILE A 163 27.26 16.07 -36.11
N THR A 164 27.84 15.52 -37.17
CA THR A 164 28.61 16.28 -38.17
C THR A 164 27.77 16.75 -39.35
N ASP A 165 26.60 16.15 -39.58
CA ASP A 165 25.77 16.37 -40.77
C ASP A 165 24.27 16.32 -40.41
N PRO A 166 23.40 17.13 -41.04
CA PRO A 166 21.96 17.15 -40.76
C PRO A 166 21.25 15.81 -40.98
N GLU A 167 21.69 14.99 -41.95
CA GLU A 167 21.10 13.66 -42.18
C GLU A 167 21.32 12.70 -41.02
N LYS A 168 22.45 12.81 -40.32
CA LYS A 168 22.75 12.02 -39.13
C LYS A 168 21.89 12.44 -37.93
N LEU A 169 21.45 13.70 -37.88
CA LEU A 169 20.50 14.16 -36.88
C LEU A 169 19.16 13.46 -37.05
N GLN A 170 18.63 13.41 -38.27
CA GLN A 170 17.35 12.74 -38.54
C GLN A 170 17.44 11.24 -38.27
N ALA A 171 18.50 10.58 -38.75
CA ALA A 171 18.70 9.15 -38.50
C ALA A 171 18.82 8.81 -37.00
N PHE A 172 19.37 9.72 -36.20
CA PHE A 172 19.44 9.57 -34.75
C PHE A 172 18.06 9.67 -34.10
N LEU A 173 17.25 10.67 -34.47
CA LEU A 173 15.87 10.81 -33.98
C LEU A 173 14.99 9.61 -34.36
N ASP A 174 15.11 9.14 -35.60
CA ASP A 174 14.38 7.96 -36.09
C ASP A 174 14.80 6.69 -35.32
N MET A 175 16.09 6.59 -34.96
CA MET A 175 16.61 5.48 -34.14
C MET A 175 16.05 5.53 -32.72
N GLU A 176 16.00 6.70 -32.09
CA GLU A 176 15.40 6.91 -30.76
C GLU A 176 13.92 6.51 -30.75
N GLU A 177 13.14 6.97 -31.74
CA GLU A 177 11.75 6.57 -31.92
C GLU A 177 11.62 5.05 -32.11
N ALA A 178 12.45 4.45 -32.96
CA ALA A 178 12.43 3.02 -33.21
C ALA A 178 12.75 2.20 -31.95
N MET A 179 13.68 2.67 -31.09
CA MET A 179 13.97 2.02 -29.81
C MET A 179 12.77 2.04 -28.87
N LEU A 180 12.12 3.20 -28.70
CA LEU A 180 10.93 3.32 -27.84
C LEU A 180 9.77 2.47 -28.37
N LYS A 181 9.54 2.50 -29.68
CA LYS A 181 8.53 1.67 -30.34
C LYS A 181 8.82 0.18 -30.16
N LYS A 182 10.09 -0.24 -30.23
CA LYS A 182 10.49 -1.63 -29.98
C LYS A 182 10.21 -2.04 -28.53
N MET A 183 10.45 -1.17 -27.55
CA MET A 183 10.10 -1.44 -26.15
C MET A 183 8.59 -1.62 -25.98
N VAL A 184 7.78 -0.72 -26.53
CA VAL A 184 6.31 -0.83 -26.44
C VAL A 184 5.80 -2.09 -27.15
N ASN A 185 6.33 -2.42 -28.32
CA ASN A 185 5.94 -3.61 -29.06
C ASN A 185 6.22 -4.90 -28.28
N LYS A 186 7.26 -4.95 -27.43
CA LYS A 186 7.49 -6.10 -26.54
C LYS A 186 6.39 -6.24 -25.48
N VAL A 187 5.94 -5.12 -24.90
CA VAL A 187 4.80 -5.12 -23.97
C VAL A 187 3.51 -5.55 -24.66
N VAL A 188 3.28 -5.10 -25.90
CA VAL A 188 2.14 -5.56 -26.71
C VAL A 188 2.25 -7.06 -27.02
N ALA A 189 3.44 -7.54 -27.37
CA ALA A 189 3.70 -8.93 -27.73
C ALA A 189 3.52 -9.90 -26.55
N SER A 190 3.76 -9.47 -25.31
CA SER A 190 3.45 -10.28 -24.13
C SER A 190 1.93 -10.45 -23.94
N GLY A 191 1.11 -9.64 -24.60
CA GLY A 191 -0.35 -9.65 -24.50
C GLY A 191 -0.88 -8.87 -23.30
N ALA A 192 -0.06 -8.01 -22.69
CA ALA A 192 -0.48 -7.12 -21.63
C ALA A 192 -1.42 -6.01 -22.16
N ASN A 193 -2.48 -5.73 -21.43
CA ASN A 193 -3.40 -4.62 -21.71
C ASN A 193 -3.37 -3.53 -20.61
N VAL A 194 -2.65 -3.79 -19.51
CA VAL A 194 -2.36 -2.83 -18.45
C VAL A 194 -0.87 -2.90 -18.11
N LEU A 195 -0.24 -1.74 -17.89
CA LEU A 195 1.17 -1.62 -17.53
C LEU A 195 1.34 -0.70 -16.30
N PHE A 196 1.94 -1.21 -15.24
CA PHE A 196 2.42 -0.39 -14.12
C PHE A 196 3.94 -0.32 -14.14
N CYS A 197 4.47 0.89 -14.27
CA CYS A 197 5.90 1.16 -14.26
C CYS A 197 6.30 1.90 -12.98
N GLN A 198 7.30 1.37 -12.26
CA GLN A 198 7.84 2.02 -11.07
C GLN A 198 8.56 3.33 -11.41
N LYS A 199 9.12 3.43 -12.62
CA LYS A 199 9.88 4.60 -13.10
C LYS A 199 9.07 5.36 -14.15
N GLY A 200 9.71 6.24 -14.89
CA GLY A 200 9.07 7.02 -15.94
C GLY A 200 8.76 6.20 -17.19
N ILE A 201 7.91 6.80 -18.03
CA ILE A 201 7.55 6.32 -19.36
C ILE A 201 7.67 7.57 -20.24
N ASP A 202 8.48 7.49 -21.30
CA ASP A 202 8.68 8.56 -22.26
C ASP A 202 7.35 8.94 -22.94
N ASP A 203 7.15 10.22 -23.29
CA ASP A 203 5.89 10.70 -23.87
C ASP A 203 5.57 10.03 -25.22
N LEU A 204 6.60 9.71 -26.03
CA LEU A 204 6.40 8.98 -27.28
C LEU A 204 6.00 7.52 -27.02
N ALA A 205 6.59 6.90 -25.99
CA ALA A 205 6.19 5.56 -25.56
C ALA A 205 4.75 5.54 -25.02
N GLN A 206 4.34 6.57 -24.26
CA GLN A 206 2.96 6.73 -23.80
C GLN A 206 1.98 6.82 -24.98
N HIS A 207 2.31 7.60 -26.01
CA HIS A 207 1.51 7.72 -27.22
C HIS A 207 1.37 6.36 -27.94
N PHE A 208 2.46 5.59 -28.06
CA PHE A 208 2.39 4.25 -28.65
C PHE A 208 1.59 3.26 -27.80
N LEU A 209 1.69 3.31 -26.48
CA LEU A 209 0.89 2.48 -25.57
C LEU A 209 -0.61 2.81 -25.72
N ALA A 210 -0.96 4.10 -25.77
CA ALA A 210 -2.33 4.57 -25.99
C ALA A 210 -2.88 4.09 -27.34
N LYS A 211 -2.09 4.18 -28.41
CA LYS A 211 -2.49 3.69 -29.75
C LYS A 211 -2.77 2.19 -29.79
N ASN A 212 -2.07 1.40 -28.96
CA ASN A 212 -2.31 -0.03 -28.80
C ASN A 212 -3.40 -0.37 -27.77
N GLY A 213 -4.06 0.64 -27.19
CA GLY A 213 -5.12 0.45 -26.20
C GLY A 213 -4.62 -0.08 -24.86
N ILE A 214 -3.35 0.13 -24.52
CA ILE A 214 -2.77 -0.30 -23.24
C ILE A 214 -2.93 0.82 -22.22
N LEU A 215 -3.57 0.55 -21.09
CA LEU A 215 -3.60 1.45 -19.94
C LEU A 215 -2.24 1.39 -19.25
N ALA A 216 -1.55 2.53 -19.13
CA ALA A 216 -0.27 2.58 -18.43
C ALA A 216 -0.27 3.61 -17.31
N ALA A 217 0.39 3.29 -16.20
CA ALA A 217 0.69 4.24 -15.13
C ALA A 217 2.19 4.28 -14.86
N ARG A 218 2.73 5.49 -14.70
CA ARG A 218 4.15 5.75 -14.47
C ARG A 218 4.43 6.18 -13.04
N ARG A 219 5.68 6.01 -12.60
CA ARG A 219 6.16 6.42 -11.27
C ARG A 219 5.35 5.79 -10.13
N VAL A 220 4.99 4.52 -10.27
CA VAL A 220 4.28 3.75 -9.23
C VAL A 220 5.23 3.51 -8.07
N LYS A 221 4.75 3.66 -6.83
CA LYS A 221 5.58 3.41 -5.63
C LYS A 221 6.00 1.94 -5.61
N LYS A 222 7.24 1.66 -5.19
CA LYS A 222 7.76 0.28 -5.09
C LYS A 222 6.85 -0.62 -4.24
N SER A 223 6.39 -0.10 -3.10
CA SER A 223 5.48 -0.82 -2.19
C SER A 223 4.13 -1.13 -2.84
N ASP A 224 3.62 -0.27 -3.71
CA ASP A 224 2.40 -0.53 -4.46
C ASP A 224 2.62 -1.54 -5.58
N LEU A 225 3.77 -1.51 -6.26
CA LEU A 225 4.15 -2.51 -7.26
C LEU A 225 4.25 -3.91 -6.64
N GLU A 226 4.85 -4.03 -5.45
CA GLU A 226 4.94 -5.28 -4.70
C GLU A 226 3.56 -5.80 -4.25
N ARG A 227 2.66 -4.89 -3.85
CA ARG A 227 1.27 -5.26 -3.53
C ARG A 227 0.52 -5.74 -4.77
N LEU A 228 0.66 -5.05 -5.90
CA LEU A 228 0.06 -5.45 -7.18
C LEU A 228 0.54 -6.84 -7.58
N ALA A 229 1.85 -7.09 -7.56
CA ALA A 229 2.43 -8.40 -7.85
C ALA A 229 1.80 -9.52 -7.02
N ARG A 230 1.61 -9.28 -5.71
CA ARG A 230 0.98 -10.24 -4.81
C ARG A 230 -0.52 -10.43 -5.07
N ALA A 231 -1.25 -9.36 -5.35
CA ALA A 231 -2.70 -9.42 -5.55
C ALA A 231 -3.08 -10.05 -6.89
N THR A 232 -2.35 -9.69 -7.95
CA THR A 232 -2.64 -10.12 -9.32
C THR A 232 -1.88 -11.40 -9.70
N SER A 233 -1.05 -11.93 -8.80
CA SER A 233 -0.12 -13.04 -9.05
C SER A 233 0.82 -12.81 -10.24
N GLY A 234 1.16 -11.54 -10.47
CA GLY A 234 2.11 -11.11 -11.50
C GLY A 234 3.53 -11.01 -10.95
N LYS A 235 4.53 -11.11 -11.83
CA LYS A 235 5.94 -10.95 -11.47
C LYS A 235 6.43 -9.56 -11.85
N ILE A 236 7.20 -8.95 -10.96
CA ILE A 236 7.90 -7.70 -11.26
C ILE A 236 9.09 -8.03 -12.17
N VAL A 237 9.09 -7.44 -13.36
CA VAL A 237 10.12 -7.66 -14.38
C VAL A 237 11.02 -6.43 -14.49
N THR A 238 12.32 -6.64 -14.38
CA THR A 238 13.32 -5.58 -14.52
C THR A 238 13.72 -5.38 -15.97
N ASN A 239 13.99 -6.48 -16.69
CA ASN A 239 14.40 -6.41 -18.08
C ASN A 239 13.22 -6.68 -19.01
N LEU A 240 12.95 -5.74 -19.91
CA LEU A 240 11.80 -5.77 -20.81
C LEU A 240 11.91 -6.92 -21.83
N ASP A 241 13.11 -7.43 -22.10
CA ASP A 241 13.34 -8.63 -22.90
C ASP A 241 12.85 -9.93 -22.23
N ASP A 242 12.79 -9.96 -20.90
CA ASP A 242 12.36 -11.13 -20.14
C ASP A 242 10.84 -11.17 -19.93
N LEU A 243 10.12 -10.13 -20.36
CA LEU A 243 8.68 -10.02 -20.15
C LEU A 243 7.93 -11.04 -21.02
N SER A 244 7.34 -12.04 -20.37
CA SER A 244 6.57 -13.09 -21.02
C SER A 244 5.11 -13.11 -20.56
N THR A 245 4.28 -13.91 -21.23
CA THR A 245 2.87 -14.11 -20.85
C THR A 245 2.71 -14.71 -19.45
N THR A 246 3.70 -15.46 -18.96
CA THR A 246 3.67 -16.08 -17.63
C THR A 246 3.98 -15.11 -16.49
N ASP A 247 4.58 -13.96 -16.81
CA ASP A 247 4.90 -12.94 -15.80
C ASP A 247 3.73 -11.98 -15.56
N LEU A 248 2.70 -12.02 -16.42
CA LEU A 248 1.57 -11.11 -16.35
C LEU A 248 0.64 -11.47 -15.18
N GLY A 249 0.26 -10.45 -14.42
CA GLY A 249 -0.80 -10.55 -13.42
C GLY A 249 -2.18 -10.54 -14.07
N ALA A 250 -3.18 -11.06 -13.35
CA ALA A 250 -4.57 -11.03 -13.75
C ALA A 250 -5.42 -10.21 -12.76
N ALA A 251 -6.36 -9.43 -13.30
CA ALA A 251 -7.44 -8.79 -12.53
C ALA A 251 -8.72 -8.74 -13.38
N GLY A 252 -9.89 -8.78 -12.74
CA GLY A 252 -11.15 -8.71 -13.46
C GLY A 252 -11.38 -7.36 -14.12
N SER A 253 -11.00 -6.26 -13.45
CA SER A 253 -11.00 -4.93 -14.06
C SER A 253 -9.93 -3.99 -13.52
N VAL A 254 -9.48 -3.07 -14.38
CA VAL A 254 -8.68 -1.90 -14.01
C VAL A 254 -9.39 -0.65 -14.54
N GLU A 255 -9.75 0.26 -13.65
CA GLU A 255 -10.54 1.45 -14.00
C GLU A 255 -9.97 2.71 -13.35
N GLU A 256 -9.93 3.81 -14.10
CA GLU A 256 -9.66 5.14 -13.57
C GLU A 256 -10.96 5.77 -13.07
N ILE A 257 -11.04 6.08 -11.77
CA ILE A 257 -12.20 6.70 -11.15
C ILE A 257 -11.79 8.03 -10.52
N PHE A 258 -12.45 9.10 -10.96
CA PHE A 258 -12.23 10.46 -10.45
C PHE A 258 -13.00 10.69 -9.15
N HIS A 259 -12.31 11.29 -8.19
CA HIS A 259 -12.86 11.69 -6.91
C HIS A 259 -12.68 13.20 -6.75
N GLY A 260 -13.59 13.98 -7.35
CA GLY A 260 -13.35 15.41 -7.59
C GLY A 260 -12.47 15.58 -8.82
N ASP A 261 -11.39 16.35 -8.71
CA ASP A 261 -10.49 16.64 -9.82
C ASP A 261 -9.31 15.66 -9.95
N GLU A 262 -9.14 14.74 -8.98
CA GLU A 262 -8.04 13.77 -8.97
C GLU A 262 -8.53 12.37 -9.37
N GLY A 263 -7.81 11.77 -10.33
CA GLY A 263 -8.05 10.40 -10.76
C GLY A 263 -7.28 9.37 -9.92
N MET A 264 -7.86 8.19 -9.79
CA MET A 264 -7.24 7.04 -9.15
C MET A 264 -7.46 5.78 -9.96
N LEU A 265 -6.46 4.91 -9.98
CA LEU A 265 -6.55 3.61 -10.62
C LEU A 265 -7.00 2.55 -9.62
N TYR A 266 -8.12 1.92 -9.92
CA TYR A 266 -8.72 0.83 -9.16
C TYR A 266 -8.41 -0.48 -9.87
N VAL A 267 -7.72 -1.39 -9.18
CA VAL A 267 -7.46 -2.76 -9.65
C VAL A 267 -8.35 -3.68 -8.82
N GLN A 268 -9.39 -4.23 -9.44
CA GLN A 268 -10.46 -5.00 -8.78
C GLN A 268 -10.55 -6.43 -9.31
N ASP A 269 -11.20 -7.30 -8.52
CA ASP A 269 -11.47 -8.70 -8.87
C ASP A 269 -10.19 -9.49 -9.18
N CYS A 270 -9.18 -9.35 -8.31
CA CYS A 270 -7.94 -10.10 -8.45
C CYS A 270 -8.16 -11.58 -8.03
N PRO A 271 -7.61 -12.57 -8.75
CA PRO A 271 -7.80 -13.99 -8.44
C PRO A 271 -7.30 -14.38 -7.05
N ASP A 272 -6.17 -13.80 -6.64
CA ASP A 272 -5.57 -13.94 -5.32
C ASP A 272 -5.75 -12.63 -4.54
N ALA A 273 -6.98 -12.09 -4.47
CA ALA A 273 -7.33 -10.90 -3.69
C ALA A 273 -7.21 -11.12 -2.17
N LYS A 274 -6.00 -11.50 -1.73
CA LYS A 274 -5.50 -11.48 -0.37
C LYS A 274 -4.96 -10.10 -0.02
N ALA A 275 -5.19 -9.09 -0.85
CA ALA A 275 -4.89 -7.69 -0.57
C ALA A 275 -6.16 -6.88 -0.80
N VAL A 276 -6.51 -6.08 0.21
CA VAL A 276 -7.68 -5.22 0.20
C VAL A 276 -7.25 -3.79 0.44
N THR A 277 -8.01 -2.84 -0.08
CA THR A 277 -7.76 -1.42 0.17
C THR A 277 -8.94 -0.81 0.93
N LEU A 278 -8.66 -0.24 2.09
CA LEU A 278 -9.58 0.66 2.78
C LEU A 278 -9.39 2.05 2.19
N LEU A 279 -10.40 2.55 1.47
CA LEU A 279 -10.41 3.91 0.95
C LEU A 279 -11.08 4.83 1.96
N VAL A 280 -10.27 5.60 2.68
CA VAL A 280 -10.71 6.54 3.71
C VAL A 280 -11.16 7.84 3.06
N ARG A 281 -12.35 8.29 3.42
CA ARG A 281 -12.95 9.55 2.99
C ARG A 281 -13.11 10.49 4.19
N GLY A 282 -13.17 11.79 3.93
CA GLY A 282 -13.38 12.78 4.99
C GLY A 282 -13.31 14.21 4.48
N GLY A 283 -13.91 15.13 5.24
CA GLY A 283 -14.11 16.51 4.81
C GLY A 283 -12.84 17.34 4.67
N THR A 284 -11.78 17.02 5.43
CA THR A 284 -10.51 17.74 5.41
C THR A 284 -9.33 16.77 5.47
N GLU A 285 -8.15 17.21 5.05
CA GLU A 285 -6.93 16.39 5.10
C GLU A 285 -6.61 15.94 6.54
N HIS A 286 -6.70 16.85 7.51
CA HIS A 286 -6.43 16.54 8.92
C HIS A 286 -7.36 15.46 9.47
N VAL A 287 -8.65 15.51 9.13
CA VAL A 287 -9.63 14.50 9.56
C VAL A 287 -9.29 13.15 8.95
N VAL A 288 -9.00 13.12 7.65
CA VAL A 288 -8.65 11.89 6.94
C VAL A 288 -7.35 11.26 7.46
N ASP A 289 -6.35 12.07 7.78
CA ASP A 289 -5.09 11.59 8.36
C ASP A 289 -5.28 11.00 9.75
N GLU A 290 -6.13 11.61 10.57
CA GLU A 290 -6.41 11.10 11.91
C GLU A 290 -7.22 9.78 11.85
N ILE A 291 -8.21 9.69 10.96
CA ILE A 291 -8.95 8.44 10.74
C ILE A 291 -8.03 7.34 10.21
N LYS A 292 -7.12 7.68 9.29
CA LYS A 292 -6.12 6.72 8.80
C LYS A 292 -5.27 6.16 9.95
N ARG A 293 -4.81 7.01 10.88
CA ARG A 293 -4.07 6.57 12.08
C ARG A 293 -4.92 5.66 12.97
N ALA A 294 -6.17 6.05 13.23
CA ALA A 294 -7.10 5.25 14.02
C ALA A 294 -7.34 3.87 13.39
N LEU A 295 -7.48 3.79 12.06
CA LEU A 295 -7.63 2.53 11.32
C LEU A 295 -6.34 1.69 11.35
N GLU A 296 -5.17 2.33 11.24
CA GLU A 296 -3.88 1.67 11.35
C GLU A 296 -3.69 0.97 12.70
N ASP A 297 -4.09 1.63 13.78
CA ASP A 297 -4.06 1.08 15.14
C ASP A 297 -5.10 -0.03 15.29
N ALA A 298 -6.33 0.19 14.84
CA ALA A 298 -7.40 -0.80 14.89
C ALA A 298 -7.04 -2.09 14.13
N ILE A 299 -6.45 -1.98 12.94
CA ILE A 299 -5.92 -3.16 12.22
C ILE A 299 -4.80 -3.81 13.04
N GLY A 300 -3.90 -3.01 13.62
CA GLY A 300 -2.81 -3.51 14.44
C GLY A 300 -3.27 -4.33 15.64
N ASP A 301 -4.37 -3.93 16.28
CA ASP A 301 -4.92 -4.56 17.47
C ASP A 301 -5.84 -5.74 17.16
N VAL A 302 -6.56 -5.70 16.04
CA VAL A 302 -7.37 -6.84 15.56
C VAL A 302 -6.48 -7.98 15.03
N VAL A 303 -5.27 -7.65 14.57
CA VAL A 303 -4.28 -8.63 14.06
C VAL A 303 -3.41 -9.25 15.17
N ALA A 304 -3.22 -8.53 16.28
CA ALA A 304 -2.41 -8.97 17.42
C ALA A 304 -3.08 -10.13 18.19
#